data_AF-A0AAU5I112-F1
#
_entry.id   AF-A0AAU5I112-F1
#
_cell.length_a   1.000
_cell.length_b   1.000
_cell.length_c   1.000
_cell.angle_alpha   90.00
_cell.angle_beta   90.00
_cell.angle_gamma   90.00
#
_symmetry.space_group_name_H-M   'P 1'
#
loop_
_entity.id
_entity.type
_entity.pdbx_description
1 polymer ?
#
loop_
_entity_poly.entity_id
_entity_poly.type
_entity_poly.pdbx_seq_one_letter_code
_entity_poly.pdbx_strand_id
1 'polypeptide(L)'
;MVRAHKSSLLQAPERQIEKTVGVLIPGERVENPDIEYLDQQGNIAGYGEIKTIIKNSFKSFNGQLREAVKQLRWRQDWAGGTEVNEVFIQVPDLVDASEVKGWVRQYRALRIKNNGSLDSVRGFRLRVYSKSGDSLGNFYLGNNADEGHVEGHT
;
A
#
# COMPACT_ATOMS: atom_id res chain seq x y z
N MET A 1 17.12 -67.04 -34.23
CA MET A 1 17.09 -65.57 -34.41
C MET A 1 17.18 -64.96 -33.01
N VAL A 2 18.35 -64.47 -32.61
CA VAL A 2 18.63 -64.05 -31.23
C VAL A 2 18.31 -62.56 -31.08
N ARG A 3 17.41 -62.20 -30.16
CA ARG A 3 17.31 -60.82 -29.65
C ARG A 3 17.52 -60.85 -28.15
N ALA A 4 18.68 -60.36 -27.73
CA ALA A 4 18.94 -59.95 -26.37
C ALA A 4 18.19 -58.64 -26.08
N HIS A 5 17.40 -58.61 -25.00
CA HIS A 5 16.92 -57.36 -24.41
C HIS A 5 17.97 -56.85 -23.42
N LYS A 6 18.64 -55.75 -23.80
CA LYS A 6 19.41 -54.92 -22.87
C LYS A 6 18.44 -54.13 -22.00
N SER A 7 18.60 -54.28 -20.69
CA SER A 7 18.08 -53.35 -19.69
C SER A 7 18.72 -51.97 -19.90
N SER A 8 17.91 -50.92 -19.92
CA SER A 8 18.36 -49.54 -19.77
C SER A 8 17.54 -48.90 -18.68
N LEU A 9 18.24 -48.48 -17.62
CA LEU A 9 17.74 -47.64 -16.54
C LEU A 9 17.08 -46.38 -17.12
N LEU A 10 15.82 -46.15 -16.75
CA LEU A 10 15.16 -44.86 -16.92
C LEU A 10 15.63 -43.94 -15.80
N GLN A 11 16.52 -42.99 -16.11
CA GLN A 11 16.71 -41.80 -15.28
C GLN A 11 15.49 -40.90 -15.44
N ALA A 12 14.86 -40.55 -14.32
CA ALA A 12 13.78 -39.56 -14.29
C ALA A 12 14.35 -38.17 -14.64
N PRO A 13 13.67 -37.36 -15.46
CA PRO A 13 14.11 -35.99 -15.70
C PRO A 13 13.87 -35.13 -14.46
N GLU A 14 14.93 -34.46 -14.01
CA GLU A 14 14.90 -33.43 -12.98
C GLU A 14 13.89 -32.34 -13.39
N ARG A 15 12.87 -32.10 -12.54
CA ARG A 15 11.97 -30.96 -12.71
C ARG A 15 12.72 -29.68 -12.39
N GLN A 16 13.15 -28.94 -13.40
CA GLN A 16 13.38 -27.51 -13.23
C GLN A 16 12.02 -26.83 -13.00
N ILE A 17 11.83 -26.32 -11.79
CA ILE A 17 10.68 -25.50 -11.43
C ILE A 17 10.94 -24.13 -12.04
N GLU A 18 10.47 -23.91 -13.27
CA GLU A 18 10.37 -22.56 -13.83
C GLU A 18 9.45 -21.74 -12.92
N LYS A 19 10.01 -20.70 -12.28
CA LYS A 19 9.24 -19.64 -11.63
C LYS A 19 8.25 -19.11 -12.67
N THR A 20 6.97 -19.41 -12.48
CA THR A 20 5.89 -18.85 -13.29
C THR A 20 5.87 -17.34 -13.05
N VAL A 21 6.56 -16.60 -13.92
CA VAL A 21 6.43 -15.15 -14.02
C VAL A 21 4.99 -14.89 -14.44
N GLY A 22 4.23 -14.23 -13.57
CA GLY A 22 2.83 -13.90 -13.83
C GLY A 22 2.70 -13.21 -15.18
N VAL A 23 1.81 -13.74 -16.03
CA VAL A 23 1.48 -13.18 -17.34
C VAL A 23 0.97 -11.75 -17.14
N LEU A 24 1.73 -10.78 -17.64
CA LEU A 24 1.34 -9.37 -17.71
C LEU A 24 0.13 -9.26 -18.63
N ILE A 25 -1.00 -8.74 -18.15
CA ILE A 25 -2.07 -8.26 -19.01
C ILE A 25 -1.54 -6.98 -19.68
N PRO A 26 -1.36 -6.92 -21.01
CA PRO A 26 -0.85 -5.73 -21.68
C PRO A 26 -1.92 -4.64 -21.66
N GLY A 27 -1.71 -3.56 -20.89
CA GLY A 27 -2.57 -2.37 -20.97
C GLY A 27 -2.66 -1.51 -19.71
N GLU A 28 -2.45 -2.06 -18.51
CA GLU A 28 -2.40 -1.24 -17.29
C GLU A 28 -0.99 -0.67 -17.14
N ARG A 29 -0.80 0.61 -17.49
CA ARG A 29 0.38 1.35 -17.05
C ARG A 29 0.34 1.39 -15.53
N VAL A 30 1.29 0.72 -14.91
CA VAL A 30 1.47 0.79 -13.48
C VAL A 30 2.10 2.14 -13.17
N GLU A 31 1.36 3.04 -12.52
CA GLU A 31 1.95 4.28 -12.01
C GLU A 31 2.93 3.92 -10.89
N ASN A 32 4.16 4.42 -10.99
CA ASN A 32 5.12 4.33 -9.88
C ASN A 32 4.58 5.17 -8.73
N PRO A 33 4.65 4.68 -7.49
CA PRO A 33 4.33 5.50 -6.34
C PRO A 33 5.26 6.71 -6.30
N ASP A 34 4.79 7.80 -5.69
CA ASP A 34 5.54 9.06 -5.68
C ASP A 34 6.89 8.96 -4.95
N ILE A 35 7.03 8.00 -4.02
CA ILE A 35 8.22 7.80 -3.19
C ILE A 35 8.59 6.32 -3.15
N GLU A 36 9.89 6.03 -3.30
CA GLU A 36 10.51 4.74 -2.99
C GLU A 36 11.43 4.90 -1.78
N TYR A 37 11.25 4.05 -0.77
CA TYR A 37 12.14 3.95 0.37
C TYR A 37 13.14 2.83 0.12
N LEU A 38 14.44 3.13 0.28
CA LEU A 38 15.51 2.15 0.13
C LEU A 38 16.07 1.74 1.49
N ASP A 39 16.46 0.47 1.62
CA ASP A 39 17.25 -0.03 2.74
C ASP A 39 18.72 0.45 2.65
N GLN A 40 19.53 0.08 3.63
CA GLN A 40 20.95 0.46 3.67
C GLN A 40 21.78 -0.17 2.54
N GLN A 41 21.25 -1.21 1.90
CA GLN A 41 21.87 -1.92 0.79
C GLN A 41 21.41 -1.38 -0.57
N GLY A 42 20.47 -0.44 -0.59
CA GLY A 42 19.90 0.16 -1.79
C GLY A 42 18.74 -0.62 -2.41
N ASN A 43 18.19 -1.64 -1.71
CA ASN A 43 17.00 -2.35 -2.17
C ASN A 43 15.74 -1.61 -1.73
N ILE A 44 14.64 -1.80 -2.45
CA ILE A 44 13.36 -1.21 -2.10
C ILE A 44 12.83 -1.83 -0.80
N ALA A 45 12.69 -1.01 0.23
CA ALA A 45 12.12 -1.33 1.54
C ALA A 45 10.64 -0.93 1.66
N GLY A 46 10.18 0.00 0.81
CA GLY A 46 8.77 0.31 0.68
C GLY A 46 8.44 1.51 -0.17
N TYR A 47 7.20 1.98 -0.06
CA TYR A 47 6.65 2.98 -0.95
C TYR A 47 5.84 4.05 -0.20
N GLY A 48 5.84 5.25 -0.76
CA GLY A 48 5.04 6.38 -0.31
C GLY A 48 4.21 6.96 -1.44
N GLU A 49 2.99 7.38 -1.14
CA GLU A 49 2.08 8.01 -2.11
C GLU A 49 1.59 9.36 -1.59
N ILE A 50 1.63 10.39 -2.43
CA ILE A 50 1.24 11.76 -2.09
C ILE A 50 -0.04 12.11 -2.84
N LYS A 51 -1.08 12.50 -2.09
CA LYS A 51 -2.33 13.01 -2.65
C LYS A 51 -2.61 14.42 -2.13
N THR A 52 -3.23 15.24 -2.96
CA THR A 52 -3.74 16.57 -2.56
C THR A 52 -5.26 16.58 -2.71
N ILE A 53 -5.96 17.09 -1.69
CA ILE A 53 -7.40 17.38 -1.80
C ILE A 53 -7.62 18.87 -2.02
N ILE A 54 -8.40 19.20 -3.04
CA ILE A 54 -8.73 20.60 -3.38
C ILE A 54 -9.99 21.05 -2.63
N LYS A 55 -10.93 20.13 -2.40
CA LYS A 55 -12.20 20.39 -1.71
C LYS A 55 -12.12 19.90 -0.28
N ASN A 56 -12.41 20.78 0.68
CA ASN A 56 -12.61 20.39 2.07
C ASN A 56 -13.88 19.53 2.20
N SER A 57 -13.75 18.20 2.06
CA SER A 57 -14.84 17.28 2.32
C SER A 57 -14.33 15.86 2.57
N PHE A 58 -15.05 15.14 3.43
CA PHE A 58 -14.84 13.71 3.65
C PHE A 58 -14.83 12.91 2.34
N LYS A 59 -15.72 13.23 1.39
CA LYS A 59 -15.81 12.50 0.12
C LYS A 59 -14.52 12.60 -0.69
N SER A 60 -13.93 13.80 -0.78
CA SER A 60 -12.66 14.01 -1.46
C SER A 60 -11.51 13.33 -0.73
N PHE A 61 -11.44 13.47 0.60
CA PHE A 61 -10.45 12.81 1.44
C PHE A 61 -10.50 11.27 1.29
N ASN A 62 -11.68 10.68 1.46
CA ASN A 62 -11.90 9.24 1.35
C ASN A 62 -11.56 8.70 -0.04
N GLY A 63 -11.89 9.46 -1.10
CA GLY A 63 -11.51 9.10 -2.46
C GLY A 63 -10.00 9.00 -2.63
N GLN A 64 -9.27 10.05 -2.26
CA GLN A 64 -7.81 10.08 -2.38
C GLN A 64 -7.13 9.03 -1.51
N LEU A 65 -7.55 8.88 -0.25
CA LEU A 65 -7.00 7.86 0.65
C LEU A 65 -7.23 6.44 0.11
N ARG A 66 -8.41 6.16 -0.47
CA ARG A 66 -8.71 4.84 -1.04
C ARG A 66 -7.81 4.54 -2.24
N GLU A 67 -7.63 5.51 -3.14
CA GLU A 67 -6.78 5.32 -4.32
C GLU A 67 -5.32 5.14 -3.93
N ALA A 68 -4.80 5.94 -2.99
CA ALA A 68 -3.42 5.78 -2.49
C ALA A 68 -3.18 4.39 -1.86
N VAL A 69 -4.08 3.94 -0.98
CA VAL A 69 -3.99 2.61 -0.38
C VAL A 69 -4.07 1.50 -1.45
N LYS A 70 -4.92 1.66 -2.46
CA LYS A 70 -5.04 0.70 -3.57
C LYS A 70 -3.75 0.59 -4.36
N GLN A 71 -3.16 1.73 -4.73
CA GLN A 71 -1.93 1.82 -5.52
C GLN A 71 -0.75 1.17 -4.78
N LEU A 72 -0.56 1.54 -3.51
CA LEU A 72 0.49 0.97 -2.68
C LEU A 72 0.28 -0.54 -2.44
N ARG A 73 -0.95 -0.99 -2.16
CA ARG A 73 -1.23 -2.44 -1.99
C ARG A 73 -0.87 -3.23 -3.24
N TRP A 74 -1.26 -2.74 -4.41
CA TRP A 74 -0.93 -3.38 -5.68
C TRP A 74 0.59 -3.52 -5.84
N ARG A 75 1.37 -2.49 -5.45
CA ARG A 75 2.83 -2.55 -5.44
C ARG A 75 3.38 -3.57 -4.46
N GLN A 76 2.80 -3.69 -3.26
CA GLN A 76 3.20 -4.74 -2.32
C GLN A 76 2.98 -6.14 -2.88
N ASP A 77 1.80 -6.39 -3.46
CA ASP A 77 1.44 -7.69 -4.01
C ASP A 77 2.35 -8.05 -5.21
N TRP A 78 2.77 -7.06 -5.99
CA TRP A 78 3.67 -7.23 -7.13
C TRP A 78 5.15 -7.36 -6.75
N ALA A 79 5.63 -6.56 -5.79
CA ALA A 79 7.04 -6.51 -5.38
C ALA A 79 7.42 -7.53 -4.28
N GLY A 80 6.47 -8.29 -3.73
CA GLY A 80 6.75 -9.36 -2.76
C GLY A 80 6.66 -8.95 -1.29
N GLY A 81 5.86 -7.92 -0.99
CA GLY A 81 5.69 -7.37 0.36
C GLY A 81 6.69 -6.25 0.65
N THR A 82 6.20 -5.17 1.22
CA THR A 82 7.04 -4.04 1.67
C THR A 82 6.82 -3.75 3.13
N GLU A 83 7.88 -3.37 3.84
CA GLU A 83 7.80 -3.03 5.26
C GLU A 83 7.22 -1.63 5.47
N VAL A 84 7.40 -0.71 4.51
CA VAL A 84 6.94 0.68 4.59
C VAL A 84 5.84 0.97 3.58
N ASN A 85 4.70 1.48 4.07
CA ASN A 85 3.59 1.98 3.24
C ASN A 85 3.06 3.28 3.83
N GLU A 86 3.54 4.40 3.31
CA GLU A 86 3.15 5.72 3.79
C GLU A 86 2.24 6.43 2.79
N VAL A 87 1.12 6.95 3.26
CA VAL A 87 0.23 7.82 2.48
C VAL A 87 0.37 9.22 3.05
N PHE A 88 0.62 10.18 2.19
CA PHE A 88 0.67 11.60 2.50
C PHE A 88 -0.55 12.25 1.88
N ILE A 89 -1.35 12.96 2.69
CA ILE A 89 -2.47 13.76 2.18
C ILE A 89 -2.27 15.21 2.55
N GLN A 90 -2.21 16.07 1.54
CA GLN A 90 -2.27 17.51 1.71
C GLN A 90 -3.72 18.01 1.62
N VAL A 91 -4.16 18.78 2.60
CA VAL A 91 -5.51 19.36 2.70
C VAL A 91 -5.46 20.89 2.70
N PRO A 92 -6.56 21.61 2.39
CA PRO A 92 -6.61 23.06 2.50
C PRO A 92 -6.36 23.55 3.94
N ASP A 93 -5.77 24.74 4.10
CA ASP A 93 -5.39 25.30 5.40
C ASP A 93 -6.56 25.56 6.38
N LEU A 94 -7.78 25.59 5.86
CA LEU A 94 -8.99 25.74 6.66
C LEU A 94 -9.43 24.45 7.36
N VAL A 95 -8.82 23.31 7.03
CA VAL A 95 -9.08 22.02 7.66
C VAL A 95 -8.22 21.89 8.91
N ASP A 96 -8.84 21.58 10.04
CA ASP A 96 -8.13 21.34 11.29
C ASP A 96 -7.89 19.85 11.58
N ALA A 97 -7.05 19.56 12.56
CA ALA A 97 -6.71 18.19 12.97
C ALA A 97 -7.93 17.38 13.48
N SER A 98 -8.93 18.05 14.07
CA SER A 98 -10.14 17.39 14.58
C SER A 98 -11.03 16.92 13.42
N GLU A 99 -11.16 17.73 12.38
CA GLU A 99 -11.87 17.38 11.15
C GLU A 99 -11.18 16.19 10.45
N VAL A 100 -9.85 16.24 10.29
CA VAL A 100 -9.07 15.11 9.75
C VAL A 100 -9.30 13.83 10.54
N LYS A 101 -9.24 13.92 11.87
CA LYS A 101 -9.49 12.78 12.77
C LYS A 101 -10.89 12.20 12.57
N GLY A 102 -11.90 13.06 12.41
CA GLY A 102 -13.27 12.66 12.07
C GLY A 102 -13.35 11.89 10.75
N TRP A 103 -12.65 12.36 9.71
CA TRP A 103 -12.62 11.68 8.41
C TRP A 103 -11.89 10.34 8.44
N VAL A 104 -10.77 10.24 9.16
CA VAL A 104 -10.04 8.97 9.32
C VAL A 104 -10.91 7.94 10.03
N ARG A 105 -11.60 8.34 11.10
CA ARG A 105 -12.55 7.47 11.80
C ARG A 105 -13.67 7.00 10.87
N GLN A 106 -14.23 7.90 10.07
CA GLN A 106 -15.30 7.57 9.12
C GLN A 106 -14.80 6.64 8.01
N TYR A 107 -13.59 6.84 7.49
CA TYR A 107 -12.95 5.92 6.53
C TYR A 107 -12.87 4.50 7.09
N ARG A 108 -12.38 4.34 8.33
CA ARG A 108 -12.26 3.03 8.99
C ARG A 108 -13.61 2.36 9.20
N ALA A 109 -14.60 3.11 9.65
CA ALA A 109 -15.97 2.60 9.82
C ALA A 109 -16.54 2.06 8.49
N LEU A 110 -16.30 2.76 7.38
CA LEU A 110 -16.72 2.28 6.05
C LEU A 110 -15.97 1.01 5.63
N ARG A 111 -14.68 0.87 5.94
CA ARG A 111 -13.92 -0.36 5.66
C ARG A 111 -14.44 -1.55 6.45
N ILE A 112 -14.69 -1.39 7.74
CA ILE A 112 -15.30 -2.44 8.56
C ILE A 112 -16.69 -2.81 8.02
N LYS A 113 -17.52 -1.79 7.71
CA LYS A 113 -18.87 -2.02 7.16
C LYS A 113 -18.84 -2.79 5.83
N ASN A 114 -17.93 -2.44 4.93
CA ASN A 114 -17.92 -2.98 3.57
C ASN A 114 -17.11 -4.28 3.45
N ASN A 115 -16.09 -4.48 4.30
CA ASN A 115 -15.11 -5.57 4.17
C ASN A 115 -15.07 -6.49 5.41
N GLY A 116 -15.83 -6.18 6.46
CA GLY A 116 -15.86 -6.94 7.73
C GLY A 116 -14.67 -6.68 8.66
N SER A 117 -13.56 -6.13 8.17
CA SER A 117 -12.36 -5.86 8.97
C SER A 117 -11.49 -4.72 8.42
N LEU A 118 -10.43 -4.39 9.15
CA LEU A 118 -9.39 -3.44 8.74
C LEU A 118 -8.14 -4.11 8.14
N ASP A 119 -8.14 -5.43 7.95
CA ASP A 119 -6.94 -6.16 7.54
C ASP A 119 -6.37 -5.64 6.22
N SER A 120 -7.25 -5.30 5.30
CA SER A 120 -6.90 -4.72 3.99
C SER A 120 -6.13 -3.39 4.07
N VAL A 121 -6.18 -2.67 5.20
CA VAL A 121 -5.46 -1.41 5.43
C VAL A 121 -4.45 -1.51 6.57
N ARG A 122 -4.21 -2.72 7.11
CA ARG A 122 -3.15 -2.95 8.08
C ARG A 122 -1.77 -2.77 7.41
N GLY A 123 -0.86 -2.13 8.14
CA GLY A 123 0.48 -1.78 7.65
C GLY A 123 0.58 -0.42 6.97
N PHE A 124 -0.54 0.26 6.71
CA PHE A 124 -0.56 1.60 6.14
C PHE A 124 -0.50 2.68 7.20
N ARG A 125 0.45 3.60 7.05
CA ARG A 125 0.55 4.83 7.84
C ARG A 125 0.09 6.01 7.00
N LEU A 126 -0.83 6.81 7.52
CA LEU A 126 -1.31 8.04 6.91
C LEU A 126 -0.75 9.24 7.66
N ARG A 127 -0.16 10.19 6.92
CA ARG A 127 0.27 11.49 7.42
C ARG A 127 -0.51 12.57 6.69
N VAL A 128 -1.11 13.50 7.44
CA VAL A 128 -1.93 14.57 6.87
C VAL A 128 -1.32 15.91 7.19
N TYR A 129 -1.20 16.75 6.17
CA TYR A 129 -0.61 18.09 6.26
C TYR A 129 -1.57 19.12 5.70
N SER A 130 -1.56 20.33 6.24
CA SER A 130 -2.18 21.49 5.59
C SER A 130 -1.40 21.87 4.32
N LYS A 131 -1.93 22.81 3.54
CA LYS A 131 -1.27 23.32 2.34
C LYS A 131 -0.05 24.17 2.69
N SER A 132 -0.11 24.87 3.83
CA SER A 132 1.02 25.58 4.44
C SER A 132 2.10 24.65 4.99
N GLY A 133 1.81 23.35 5.16
CA GLY A 133 2.76 22.33 5.62
C GLY A 133 2.65 21.98 7.10
N ASP A 134 1.62 22.45 7.80
CA ASP A 134 1.37 22.11 9.20
C ASP A 134 0.93 20.65 9.32
N SER A 135 1.52 19.91 10.26
CA SER A 135 1.12 18.54 10.56
C SER A 135 -0.25 18.51 11.23
N LEU A 136 -1.22 17.85 10.61
CA LEU A 136 -2.59 17.71 11.10
C LEU A 136 -2.87 16.32 11.69
N GLY A 137 -1.93 15.38 11.55
CA GLY A 137 -1.96 14.11 12.25
C GLY A 137 -1.28 12.95 11.52
N ASN A 138 -0.88 11.96 12.31
CA ASN A 138 -0.31 10.70 11.90
C ASN A 138 -1.18 9.54 12.40
N PHE A 139 -1.56 8.63 11.51
CA PHE A 139 -2.56 7.60 11.74
C PHE A 139 -2.11 6.24 11.21
N TYR A 140 -2.23 5.19 12.02
CA TYR A 140 -2.04 3.80 11.57
C TYR A 140 -3.40 3.20 11.20
N LEU A 141 -3.71 3.10 9.91
CA LEU A 141 -5.08 2.82 9.43
C LEU A 141 -5.67 1.50 9.94
N GLY A 142 -4.81 0.50 10.15
CA GLY A 142 -5.22 -0.82 10.66
C GLY A 142 -5.33 -0.94 12.18
N ASN A 143 -4.59 -0.13 12.96
CA ASN A 143 -4.46 -0.24 14.42
C ASN A 143 -4.54 1.15 15.07
N ASN A 144 -5.52 1.39 15.95
CA ASN A 144 -5.60 2.61 16.78
C ASN A 144 -5.50 3.95 16.02
N ALA A 145 -5.88 4.00 14.74
CA ALA A 145 -5.94 5.24 13.97
C ALA A 145 -6.95 6.29 14.50
N ASP A 146 -7.75 5.97 15.51
CA ASP A 146 -8.66 6.94 16.13
C ASP A 146 -7.95 7.85 17.14
N GLU A 147 -6.68 7.60 17.46
CA GLU A 147 -5.95 8.44 18.39
C GLU A 147 -5.38 9.66 17.68
N GLY A 148 -4.75 9.47 16.51
CA GLY A 148 -4.17 10.53 15.69
C GLY A 148 -3.11 11.30 16.48
N HIS A 149 -1.83 11.02 16.23
CA HIS A 149 -0.77 11.79 16.91
C HIS A 149 -0.37 12.98 16.04
N VAL A 150 -0.43 14.18 16.61
CA VAL A 150 0.24 15.35 16.04
C VAL A 150 1.62 15.37 16.65
N GLU A 151 2.65 15.12 15.83
CA GLU A 151 4.03 15.36 16.28
C GLU A 151 4.16 16.85 16.57
N GLY A 152 4.26 17.20 17.85
CA GLY A 152 4.55 18.56 18.26
C GLY A 152 5.99 18.90 17.89
N HIS A 153 6.18 19.77 16.89
CA HIS A 153 7.45 20.45 16.72
C HIS A 153 7.57 21.46 17.86
N THR A 154 8.45 21.16 18.82
CA THR A 154 8.95 22.13 19.83
C THR A 154 10.24 22.75 19.33
#